data_AF-A0A2R3ZAN3-F1
#
_entry.id   AF-A0A2R3ZAN3-F1
#
_cell.length_a   1.000
_cell.length_b   1.000
_cell.length_c   1.000
_cell.angle_alpha   90.00
_cell.angle_beta   90.00
_cell.angle_gamma   90.00
#
_symmetry.space_group_name_H-M   'P 1'
#
loop_
_entity.id
_entity.type
_entity.pdbx_description
1 polymer ?
#
loop_
_entity_poly.entity_id
_entity_poly.type
_entity_poly.pdbx_seq_one_letter_code
_entity_poly.pdbx_strand_id
1 'polypeptide(L)' 'MGKGDKKTKRGKIAIGTHGKLRPKRKKFKVKPTTLADQDKKELQ' A
#
# COMPACT_ATOMS: atom_id res chain seq x y z
N MET A 1 2.78 -10.36 14.64
CA MET A 1 2.28 -9.02 15.02
C MET A 1 0.75 -9.00 14.94
N GLY A 2 0.08 -8.93 16.08
CA GLY A 2 -1.38 -9.04 16.19
C GLY A 2 -2.14 -7.78 15.76
N LYS A 3 -3.47 -7.86 15.73
CA LYS A 3 -4.36 -6.74 15.39
C LYS A 3 -4.32 -5.60 16.44
N GLY A 4 -3.93 -5.90 17.69
CA GLY A 4 -3.83 -4.90 18.76
C GLY A 4 -2.58 -4.01 18.70
N ASP A 5 -1.56 -4.39 17.93
CA ASP A 5 -0.29 -3.67 17.91
C ASP A 5 -0.34 -2.45 16.96
N LYS A 6 -0.55 -1.27 17.56
CA LYS A 6 -0.66 0.03 16.88
C LYS A 6 0.59 0.41 16.08
N LYS A 7 1.75 -0.16 16.40
CA LYS A 7 3.02 0.18 15.73
C LYS A 7 3.20 -0.58 14.42
N THR A 8 2.31 -1.52 14.08
CA THR A 8 2.48 -2.44 12.95
C THR A 8 1.52 -2.14 11.82
N LYS A 9 1.82 -2.64 10.61
CA LYS A 9 0.90 -2.52 9.46
C LYS A 9 -0.47 -3.15 9.79
N ARG A 10 -0.49 -4.34 10.40
CA ARG A 10 -1.73 -5.06 10.74
C ARG A 10 -2.57 -4.33 11.80
N GLY A 11 -1.97 -3.81 12.86
CA GLY A 11 -2.75 -3.05 13.85
C GLY A 11 -3.21 -1.68 13.35
N LYS A 12 -2.44 -1.01 12.50
CA LYS A 12 -2.90 0.22 11.81
C LYS A 12 -4.04 -0.03 10.84
N ILE A 13 -4.12 -1.22 10.23
CA ILE A 13 -5.27 -1.63 9.43
C ILE A 13 -6.49 -1.82 10.34
N ALA A 14 -6.35 -2.55 11.45
CA ALA A 14 -7.46 -2.84 12.36
C ALA A 14 -8.06 -1.58 13.02
N ILE A 15 -7.22 -0.61 13.39
CA ILE A 15 -7.65 0.66 14.02
C ILE A 15 -8.06 1.71 12.98
N GLY A 16 -7.67 1.53 11.71
CA GLY A 16 -7.97 2.49 10.63
C GLY A 16 -7.00 3.67 10.53
N THR A 17 -5.97 3.77 11.37
CA THR A 17 -4.99 4.87 11.35
C THR A 17 -3.91 4.70 10.26
N HIS A 18 -3.22 5.80 9.93
CA HIS A 18 -2.13 5.82 8.94
C HIS A 18 -0.77 6.10 9.59
N GLY A 19 0.32 5.79 8.89
CA GLY A 19 1.66 6.18 9.31
C GLY A 19 2.73 5.56 8.42
N LYS A 20 3.99 5.58 8.86
CA LYS A 20 5.14 5.06 8.09
C LYS A 20 4.89 3.66 7.50
N LEU A 21 4.35 2.73 8.31
CA LEU A 21 4.07 1.35 7.89
C LEU A 21 2.72 1.14 7.17
N ARG A 22 1.83 2.14 7.15
CA ARG A 22 0.55 2.13 6.39
C ARG A 22 0.32 3.51 5.74
N PRO A 23 1.07 3.84 4.67
CA PRO A 23 0.90 5.12 3.97
C PRO A 23 -0.44 5.17 3.24
N LYS A 24 -0.96 6.39 3.03
CA LYS A 24 -2.10 6.59 2.11
C LYS A 24 -1.64 6.32 0.67
N ARG A 25 -2.52 5.77 -0.17
CA ARG A 25 -2.21 5.45 -1.58
C ARG A 25 -1.59 6.62 -2.36
N LYS A 26 -1.99 7.87 -2.05
CA LYS A 26 -1.44 9.11 -2.63
C LYS A 26 0.03 9.42 -2.26
N LYS A 27 0.60 8.75 -1.25
CA LYS A 27 2.02 8.90 -0.87
C LYS A 27 2.96 7.99 -1.66
N PHE A 28 2.42 7.02 -2.40
CA PHE A 28 3.23 6.24 -3.34
C PHE A 28 3.34 7.06 -4.62
N LYS A 29 4.53 7.63 -4.88
CA LYS A 29 4.82 8.35 -6.13
C LYS A 29 4.68 7.44 -7.36
N VAL A 30 4.98 6.15 -7.17
CA VAL A 30 4.79 5.11 -8.16
C VAL A 30 3.40 4.51 -7.94
N LYS A 31 2.49 4.73 -8.89
CA LYS A 31 1.23 3.97 -8.93
C LYS A 31 1.60 2.49 -9.03
N PRO A 32 1.04 1.59 -8.22
CA PRO A 32 1.25 0.17 -8.45
C PRO A 32 0.70 -0.15 -9.84
N THR A 33 1.59 -0.36 -10.80
CA THR A 33 1.24 -0.82 -12.15
C THR A 33 0.64 -2.20 -11.98
N THR A 34 -0.58 -2.39 -12.48
CA THR A 34 -1.13 -3.74 -12.55
C THR A 34 -0.39 -4.51 -13.65
N LEU A 35 -0.37 -5.84 -13.60
CA LEU A 35 0.26 -6.65 -14.66
C LEU A 35 -0.33 -6.30 -16.05
N ALA A 36 -1.63 -6.01 -16.10
CA ALA A 36 -2.32 -5.53 -17.30
C ALA A 36 -1.84 -4.16 -17.84
N ASP A 37 -1.14 -3.36 -17.02
CA ASP A 37 -0.52 -2.10 -17.47
C ASP A 37 0.91 -2.30 -18.00
N GLN A 38 1.57 -3.41 -17.65
CA GLN A 38 2.91 -3.74 -18.16
C GLN A 38 2.83 -4.24 -19.61
N ASP A 39 1.85 -5.07 -19.92
CA ASP A 39 1.64 -5.64 -21.26
C ASP A 39 1.40 -4.56 -22.34
N LYS A 40 0.81 -3.42 -21.96
CA LYS A 40 0.54 -2.30 -22.88
C LYS A 40 1.78 -1.45 -23.19
N LYS A 41 2.80 -1.51 -22.34
CA LYS A 41 4.03 -0.71 -22.48
C LYS A 41 5.06 -1.38 -23.39
N GLU A 42 5.00 -2.71 -23.54
CA GLU A 42 5.89 -3.47 -24.42
C GLU A 42 5.43 -3.48 -25.89
N LEU A 43 4.19 -3.05 -26.17
CA LEU A 43 3.60 -3.04 -27.52
C LEU A 43 3.66 -1.66 -28.22
N GLN A 44 4.40 -0.68 -27.68
CA GLN A 44 4.63 0.66 -28.26
C GLN A 44 6.09 0.83 -28.66
#